data_AF-A0A1E5GCK1-F1
#
_entry.id   AF-A0A1E5GCK1-F1
#
_cell.length_a   1.000
_cell.length_b   1.000
_cell.length_c   1.000
_cell.angle_alpha   90.00
_cell.angle_beta   90.00
_cell.angle_gamma   90.00
#
_symmetry.space_group_name_H-M   'P 1'
#
loop_
_entity.id
_entity.type
_entity.pdbx_description
1 polymer ?
#
loop_
_entity_poly.entity_id
_entity_poly.type
_entity_poly.pdbx_seq_one_letter_code
_entity_poly.pdbx_strand_id
1 'polypeptide(L)'
;MNYKERISALESFKASISGGAIEDSAASFTTEIPGWVGGETAKNGYDGYVNKVKADTAKITGKRDSFTSKIDERISFIQAKFNEEYNLNSWYFKMKHESDPIKDKQKKRQQLNILSIDDSVKAKIRQDFL
;
A
#
# COMPACT_ATOMS: atom_id res chain seq x y z
N MET A 1 -4.66 -15.80 6.27
CA MET A 1 -4.57 -14.63 5.38
C MET A 1 -3.49 -14.85 4.34
N ASN A 2 -3.89 -15.03 3.08
CA ASN A 2 -3.01 -15.27 1.93
C ASN A 2 -2.34 -13.97 1.44
N TYR A 3 -1.42 -14.02 0.46
CA TYR A 3 -0.73 -12.81 -0.02
C TYR A 3 -1.69 -11.73 -0.51
N LYS A 4 -2.70 -12.09 -1.31
CA LYS A 4 -3.68 -11.12 -1.86
C LYS A 4 -4.53 -10.48 -0.77
N GLU A 5 -4.97 -11.25 0.21
CA GLU A 5 -5.72 -10.72 1.36
C GLU A 5 -4.86 -9.78 2.20
N ARG A 6 -3.56 -10.07 2.37
CA ARG A 6 -2.62 -9.16 3.07
C ARG A 6 -2.43 -7.86 2.31
N ILE A 7 -2.27 -7.92 0.99
CA ILE A 7 -2.15 -6.72 0.15
C ILE A 7 -3.42 -5.88 0.26
N SER A 8 -4.59 -6.50 0.06
CA SER A 8 -5.89 -5.81 0.13
C SER A 8 -6.16 -5.18 1.50
N ALA A 9 -5.78 -5.85 2.60
CA ALA A 9 -5.87 -5.29 3.94
C ALA A 9 -4.98 -4.05 4.12
N LEU A 10 -3.74 -4.08 3.59
CA LEU A 10 -2.82 -2.94 3.64
C LEU A 10 -3.29 -1.78 2.76
N GLU A 11 -3.82 -2.06 1.57
CA GLU A 11 -4.41 -1.05 0.69
C GLU A 11 -5.61 -0.36 1.35
N SER A 12 -6.50 -1.15 1.98
CA SER A 12 -7.64 -0.63 2.74
C SER A 12 -7.21 0.22 3.93
N PHE A 13 -6.19 -0.24 4.66
CA PHE A 13 -5.61 0.51 5.76
C PHE A 13 -4.97 1.82 5.29
N LYS A 14 -4.18 1.80 4.21
CA LYS A 14 -3.62 3.01 3.58
C LYS A 14 -4.73 3.98 3.18
N ALA A 15 -5.78 3.50 2.53
CA ALA A 15 -6.92 4.34 2.13
C ALA A 15 -7.60 5.01 3.32
N SER A 16 -7.75 4.33 4.45
CA SER A 16 -8.32 4.92 5.67
C SER A 16 -7.48 6.06 6.26
N ILE A 17 -6.16 6.02 6.07
CA ILE A 17 -5.22 7.05 6.52
C ILE A 17 -5.20 8.22 5.54
N SER A 18 -5.16 7.92 4.25
CA SER A 18 -5.18 8.93 3.18
C SER A 18 -6.52 9.66 3.09
N GLY A 19 -7.62 9.02 3.46
CA GLY A 19 -8.95 9.64 3.53
C GLY A 19 -9.19 10.53 4.75
N GLY A 20 -8.22 10.60 5.69
CA GLY A 20 -8.31 11.51 6.84
C GLY A 20 -7.99 12.96 6.45
N ALA A 21 -8.68 13.92 7.08
CA ALA A 21 -8.60 15.37 6.84
C ALA A 21 -7.29 16.03 7.34
N ILE A 22 -6.16 15.31 7.31
CA ILE A 22 -4.85 15.90 7.59
C ILE A 22 -4.37 16.55 6.29
N GLU A 23 -4.83 17.76 6.02
CA GLU A 23 -4.36 18.57 4.91
C GLU A 23 -3.47 19.70 5.44
N ASP A 24 -2.47 20.11 4.65
CA ASP A 24 -1.71 21.32 4.96
C ASP A 24 -2.49 22.58 4.54
N SER A 25 -3.68 22.75 5.13
CA SER A 25 -4.56 23.88 4.85
C SER A 25 -3.98 25.22 5.34
N ALA A 26 -2.97 25.17 6.22
CA ALA A 26 -2.34 26.34 6.80
C ALA A 26 -1.21 26.91 5.93
N ALA A 27 -0.74 26.18 4.89
CA ALA A 27 0.31 26.67 3.99
C ALA A 27 -0.02 28.05 3.39
N SER A 28 -1.30 28.28 3.07
CA SER A 28 -1.82 29.52 2.48
C SER A 28 -2.06 30.64 3.49
N PHE A 29 -1.95 30.38 4.81
CA PHE A 29 -2.18 31.42 5.81
C PHE A 29 -1.15 32.52 5.66
N THR A 30 -1.57 33.78 5.74
CA THR A 30 -0.65 34.92 5.64
C THR A 30 -0.42 35.54 7.02
N THR A 31 0.83 35.95 7.25
CA THR A 31 1.20 36.81 8.38
C THR A 31 0.87 38.28 8.09
N GLU A 32 0.58 38.63 6.83
CA GLU A 32 0.20 40.00 6.44
C GLU A 32 -1.28 40.24 6.67
N ILE A 33 -1.60 41.23 7.50
CA ILE A 33 -2.97 41.70 7.72
C ILE A 33 -3.05 43.15 7.27
N PRO A 34 -3.70 43.44 6.13
CA PRO A 34 -3.92 44.81 5.67
C PRO A 34 -4.65 45.63 6.73
N GLY A 35 -4.15 46.82 7.04
CA GLY A 35 -4.77 47.72 8.01
C GLY A 35 -4.64 47.29 9.47
N TRP A 36 -3.65 46.46 9.81
CA TRP A 36 -3.37 46.09 11.20
C TRP A 36 -3.14 47.33 12.08
N VAL A 37 -3.98 47.48 13.11
CA VAL A 37 -3.96 48.61 14.07
C VAL A 37 -3.42 48.21 15.45
N GLY A 38 -3.07 46.94 15.65
CA GLY A 38 -2.48 46.46 16.90
C GLY A 38 -1.00 46.86 17.05
N GLY A 39 -0.51 46.92 18.29
CA GLY A 39 0.91 47.19 18.55
C GLY A 39 1.85 46.09 18.03
N GLU A 40 3.14 46.40 17.94
CA GLU A 40 4.19 45.51 17.40
C GLU A 40 4.27 44.18 18.15
N THR A 41 4.14 44.18 19.48
CA THR A 41 4.12 42.96 20.30
C THR A 41 2.97 42.02 19.90
N ALA A 42 1.78 42.58 19.61
CA ALA A 42 0.64 41.79 19.17
C ALA A 42 0.84 41.24 17.76
N LYS A 43 1.46 42.00 16.86
CA LYS A 43 1.81 41.55 15.51
C LYS A 43 2.80 40.39 15.55
N ASN A 44 3.86 40.50 16.35
CA ASN A 44 4.85 39.44 16.53
C ASN A 44 4.23 38.16 17.12
N GLY A 45 3.30 38.30 18.06
CA GLY A 45 2.54 37.17 18.61
C GLY A 45 1.69 36.46 17.54
N TYR A 46 0.98 37.23 16.70
CA TYR A 46 0.22 36.69 15.58
C TYR A 46 1.11 35.96 14.57
N ASP A 47 2.22 36.59 14.17
CA ASP A 47 3.16 35.99 13.19
C ASP A 47 3.76 34.69 13.72
N GLY A 48 4.16 34.68 15.00
CA GLY A 48 4.64 33.48 15.67
C GLY A 48 3.59 32.37 15.69
N TYR A 49 2.32 32.70 15.95
CA TYR A 49 1.23 31.74 15.92
C TYR A 49 1.01 31.16 14.52
N VAL A 50 0.89 32.00 13.48
CA VAL A 50 0.70 31.55 12.09
C VAL A 50 1.84 30.65 11.64
N ASN A 51 3.09 31.05 11.91
CA ASN A 51 4.26 30.26 11.56
C ASN A 51 4.31 28.92 12.30
N LYS A 52 3.92 28.89 13.57
CA LYS A 52 3.84 27.65 14.34
C LYS A 52 2.79 26.71 13.77
N VAL A 53 1.60 27.21 13.46
CA VAL A 53 0.52 26.42 12.86
C VAL A 53 0.98 25.81 11.53
N LYS A 54 1.61 26.60 10.66
CA LYS A 54 2.20 26.11 9.39
C LYS A 54 3.22 24.99 9.60
N ALA A 55 4.13 25.18 10.56
CA ALA A 55 5.17 24.19 10.83
C ALA A 55 4.58 22.88 11.36
N ASP A 56 3.58 22.97 12.25
CA ASP A 56 2.92 21.81 12.83
C ASP A 56 2.09 21.05 11.78
N THR A 57 1.32 21.75 10.92
CA THR A 57 0.55 21.11 9.83
C THR A 57 1.47 20.41 8.83
N ALA A 58 2.50 21.10 8.34
CA ALA A 58 3.48 20.53 7.41
C ALA A 58 4.15 19.27 8.00
N LYS A 59 4.52 19.30 9.29
CA LYS A 59 5.12 18.16 9.99
C LYS A 59 4.16 16.97 10.10
N ILE A 60 2.88 17.20 10.41
CA ILE A 60 1.90 16.12 10.53
C ILE A 60 1.62 15.51 9.14
N THR A 61 1.45 16.34 8.11
CA THR A 61 1.28 15.89 6.73
C THR A 61 2.49 15.08 6.26
N GLY A 62 3.71 15.54 6.51
CA GLY A 62 4.93 14.81 6.16
C GLY A 62 5.06 13.46 6.89
N LYS A 63 4.62 13.37 8.15
CA LYS A 63 4.57 12.09 8.89
C LYS A 63 3.56 11.11 8.29
N ARG A 64 2.37 11.60 7.90
CA ARG A 64 1.36 10.79 7.22
C ARG A 64 1.94 10.23 5.92
N ASP A 65 2.53 11.08 5.08
CA ASP A 65 3.08 10.69 3.78
C ASP A 65 4.20 9.64 3.94
N SER A 66 5.12 9.87 4.88
CA SER A 66 6.17 8.91 5.23
C SER A 66 5.60 7.56 5.69
N PHE A 67 4.54 7.57 6.50
CA PHE A 67 3.89 6.35 6.95
C PHE A 67 3.22 5.60 5.79
N THR A 68 2.50 6.31 4.91
CA THR A 68 1.88 5.70 3.73
C THR A 68 2.91 5.11 2.77
N SER A 69 4.08 5.74 2.62
CA SER A 69 5.20 5.19 1.83
C SER A 69 5.69 3.86 2.39
N LYS A 70 5.79 3.72 3.72
CA LYS A 70 6.17 2.44 4.35
C LYS A 70 5.14 1.35 4.13
N ILE A 71 3.85 1.70 4.04
CA ILE A 71 2.80 0.74 3.68
C ILE A 71 3.02 0.26 2.23
N ASP A 72 3.34 1.16 1.31
CA ASP A 72 3.63 0.81 -0.10
C ASP A 72 4.85 -0.10 -0.23
N GLU A 73 5.92 0.18 0.51
CA GLU A 73 7.10 -0.68 0.60
C GLU A 73 6.71 -2.09 1.11
N ARG A 74 5.84 -2.16 2.11
CA ARG A 74 5.37 -3.44 2.67
C ARG A 74 4.50 -4.21 1.68
N ILE A 75 3.61 -3.53 0.96
CA ILE A 75 2.81 -4.13 -0.12
C ILE A 75 3.74 -4.71 -1.20
N SER A 76 4.72 -3.92 -1.63
CA SER A 76 5.71 -4.32 -2.65
C SER A 76 6.50 -5.56 -2.21
N PHE A 77 6.92 -5.61 -0.95
CA PHE A 77 7.59 -6.78 -0.39
C PHE A 77 6.71 -8.05 -0.41
N ILE A 78 5.43 -7.93 -0.03
CA ILE A 78 4.48 -9.05 -0.04
C ILE A 78 4.22 -9.52 -1.47
N GLN A 79 4.07 -8.60 -2.42
CA GLN A 79 3.92 -8.91 -3.85
C GLN A 79 5.16 -9.61 -4.41
N ALA A 80 6.36 -9.20 -4.00
CA ALA A 80 7.61 -9.87 -4.40
C ALA A 80 7.64 -11.32 -3.89
N LYS A 81 7.21 -11.58 -2.65
CA LYS A 81 7.11 -12.94 -2.10
C LYS A 81 6.08 -13.81 -2.82
N PHE A 82 4.93 -13.24 -3.18
CA PHE A 82 3.96 -13.91 -4.04
C PHE A 82 4.58 -14.29 -5.39
N ASN A 83 5.26 -13.35 -6.05
CA ASN A 83 5.89 -13.57 -7.35
C ASN A 83 6.99 -14.64 -7.27
N GLU A 84 7.81 -14.62 -6.22
CA GLU A 84 8.85 -15.60 -5.96
C GLU A 84 8.26 -17.02 -5.84
N GLU A 85 7.28 -17.22 -4.95
CA GLU A 85 6.66 -18.53 -4.76
C GLU A 85 5.91 -19.00 -6.02
N TYR A 86 5.22 -18.09 -6.71
CA TYR A 86 4.59 -18.38 -8.01
C TYR A 86 5.60 -18.86 -9.05
N ASN A 87 6.73 -18.17 -9.20
CA ASN A 87 7.77 -18.52 -10.16
C ASN A 87 8.42 -19.87 -9.83
N LEU A 88 8.66 -20.15 -8.55
CA LEU A 88 9.23 -21.43 -8.11
C LEU A 88 8.31 -22.62 -8.42
N ASN A 89 6.99 -22.44 -8.31
CA ASN A 89 6.05 -23.54 -8.44
C ASN A 89 5.44 -23.68 -9.84
N SER A 90 5.38 -22.60 -10.62
CA SER A 90 4.71 -22.59 -11.93
C SER A 90 5.40 -23.46 -13.01
N TRP A 91 6.69 -23.76 -12.87
CA TRP A 91 7.43 -24.54 -13.86
C TRP A 91 6.82 -25.92 -14.12
N TYR A 92 6.43 -26.64 -13.07
CA TYR A 92 5.78 -27.95 -13.20
C TYR A 92 4.51 -27.87 -14.05
N PHE A 93 3.71 -26.81 -13.88
CA PHE A 93 2.40 -26.69 -14.53
C PHE A 93 2.47 -26.26 -15.99
N LYS A 94 3.60 -25.67 -16.41
CA LYS A 94 3.89 -25.34 -17.82
C LYS A 94 4.17 -26.58 -18.67
N MET A 95 4.64 -27.66 -18.06
CA MET A 95 5.03 -28.88 -18.78
C MET A 95 3.83 -29.75 -19.13
N LYS A 96 3.95 -30.53 -20.21
CA LYS A 96 3.04 -31.62 -20.53
C LYS A 96 3.56 -32.90 -19.89
N HIS A 97 2.75 -33.54 -19.05
CA HIS A 97 3.08 -34.74 -18.29
C HIS A 97 2.38 -36.00 -18.80
N GLU A 98 1.30 -35.84 -19.56
CA GLU A 98 0.55 -36.92 -20.20
C GLU A 98 0.20 -36.57 -21.64
N SER A 99 0.10 -37.58 -22.52
CA SER A 99 -0.29 -37.38 -23.92
C SER A 99 -1.75 -36.93 -24.05
N ASP A 100 -2.64 -37.56 -23.28
CA ASP A 100 -4.06 -37.26 -23.14
C ASP A 100 -4.28 -35.94 -22.36
N PRO A 101 -4.91 -34.92 -22.97
CA PRO A 101 -5.15 -33.63 -22.34
C PRO A 101 -5.96 -33.70 -21.03
N ILE A 102 -6.91 -34.65 -20.93
CA ILE A 102 -7.75 -34.79 -19.74
C ILE A 102 -6.92 -35.35 -18.58
N LYS A 103 -6.11 -36.38 -18.84
CA LYS A 103 -5.22 -36.98 -17.84
C LYS A 103 -4.12 -36.01 -17.41
N ASP A 104 -3.56 -35.24 -18.34
CA ASP A 104 -2.57 -34.19 -18.03
C ASP A 104 -3.15 -33.17 -17.06
N LYS A 105 -4.35 -32.67 -17.35
CA LYS A 105 -5.07 -31.71 -16.51
C LYS A 105 -5.40 -32.29 -15.13
N GLN A 106 -5.81 -33.54 -15.04
CA GLN A 106 -6.08 -34.23 -13.77
C GLN A 106 -4.81 -34.36 -12.92
N LYS A 107 -3.69 -34.79 -13.53
CA LYS A 107 -2.39 -34.93 -12.87
C LYS A 107 -1.89 -33.59 -12.32
N LYS A 108 -1.99 -32.52 -13.12
CA LYS A 108 -1.68 -31.15 -12.67
C LYS A 108 -2.60 -30.70 -11.54
N ARG A 109 -3.92 -30.96 -11.59
CA ARG A 109 -4.84 -30.64 -10.48
C ARG A 109 -4.46 -31.35 -9.19
N GLN A 110 -4.14 -32.64 -9.26
CA GLN A 110 -3.69 -33.41 -8.11
C GLN A 110 -2.41 -32.84 -7.52
N GLN A 111 -1.41 -32.56 -8.36
CA GLN A 111 -0.16 -31.93 -7.93
C GLN A 111 -0.40 -30.59 -7.23
N LEU A 112 -1.25 -29.73 -7.81
CA LEU A 112 -1.54 -28.42 -7.23
C LEU A 112 -2.19 -28.52 -5.84
N ASN A 113 -3.05 -29.51 -5.64
CA ASN A 113 -3.75 -29.70 -4.38
C ASN A 113 -2.83 -30.20 -3.26
N ILE A 114 -1.79 -30.98 -3.57
CA ILE A 114 -0.84 -31.49 -2.57
C ILE A 114 0.30 -30.51 -2.26
N LEU A 115 0.56 -29.52 -3.11
CA LEU A 115 1.56 -28.49 -2.84
C LEU A 115 1.21 -27.70 -1.59
N SER A 116 2.16 -27.55 -0.67
CA SER A 116 2.03 -26.69 0.51
C SER A 116 2.49 -25.27 0.21
N ILE A 117 1.74 -24.56 -0.64
CA ILE A 117 2.00 -23.17 -1.04
C ILE A 117 0.82 -22.27 -0.67
N ASP A 118 1.04 -20.96 -0.64
CA ASP A 118 -0.01 -19.99 -0.30
C ASP A 118 -1.24 -20.09 -1.24
N ASP A 119 -2.44 -19.97 -0.66
CA ASP A 119 -3.69 -20.18 -1.39
C ASP A 119 -3.87 -19.20 -2.57
N SER A 120 -3.36 -17.98 -2.45
CA SER A 120 -3.43 -17.02 -3.54
C SER A 120 -2.52 -17.42 -4.71
N VAL A 121 -1.37 -18.06 -4.42
CA VAL A 121 -0.47 -18.63 -5.43
C VAL A 121 -1.12 -19.85 -6.07
N LYS A 122 -1.73 -20.76 -5.26
CA LYS A 122 -2.51 -21.89 -5.80
C LYS A 122 -3.60 -21.42 -6.75
N ALA A 123 -4.36 -20.41 -6.35
CA ALA A 123 -5.43 -19.86 -7.16
C ALA A 123 -4.90 -19.30 -8.49
N LYS A 124 -3.75 -18.60 -8.47
CA LYS A 124 -3.13 -18.06 -9.68
C LYS A 124 -2.61 -19.16 -10.61
N ILE A 125 -1.91 -20.17 -10.08
CA ILE A 125 -1.46 -21.33 -10.88
C ILE A 125 -2.66 -22.06 -11.49
N ARG A 126 -3.75 -22.22 -10.72
CA ARG A 126 -4.99 -22.82 -11.24
C ARG A 126 -5.54 -22.01 -12.40
N GLN A 127 -5.64 -20.69 -12.27
CA GLN A 127 -6.14 -19.81 -13.32
C GLN A 127 -5.28 -19.87 -14.59
N ASP A 128 -3.96 -19.98 -14.46
CA ASP A 128 -3.03 -19.87 -15.58
C ASP A 128 -2.83 -21.19 -16.35
N PHE A 129 -3.04 -22.35 -15.71
CA PHE A 129 -2.66 -23.66 -16.28
C PHE A 129 -3.75 -24.75 -16.23
N LEU A 130 -4.91 -24.51 -15.62
CA LEU A 130 -5.98 -25.50 -15.40
C LEU A 130 -7.37 -24.98 -15.78
#